data_AF-V5H9C2-F1
#
_entry.id   AF-V5H9C2-F1
#
_cell.length_a   1.000
_cell.length_b   1.000
_cell.length_c   1.000
_cell.angle_alpha   90.00
_cell.angle_beta   90.00
_cell.angle_gamma   90.00
#
_symmetry.space_group_name_H-M   'P 1'
#
loop_
_entity.id
_entity.type
_entity.pdbx_description
1 polymer ?
#
loop_
_entity_poly.entity_id
_entity_poly.type
_entity_poly.pdbx_seq_one_letter_code
_entity_poly.pdbx_strand_id
1 'polypeptide(L)'
;MNSLFLIFVYAIALLYQSASLGGTEEKYLQYNCGQRPKVKEISARIINGTEALPNHWPWMVAIYNSNDNLVCGGSLINEEYVVTATHCFRNQDAHEFSVRLGTTLKTNVSQCDTPQDFNKREKTTRNAEISPKLDKEYNEDTETQVICVEVESVCAPIQDNCCLFMKDIAVVKLKTKVNYTDYIQPICLPKN
;
A
#
# COMPACT_ATOMS: atom_id res chain seq x y z
N MET A 1 43.30 -46.90 25.28
CA MET A 1 42.40 -46.00 24.52
C MET A 1 41.82 -46.79 23.37
N ASN A 2 40.54 -47.18 23.48
CA ASN A 2 39.92 -48.12 22.54
C ASN A 2 39.70 -47.46 21.17
N SER A 3 40.16 -48.12 20.11
CA SER A 3 40.00 -47.67 18.71
C SER A 3 38.54 -47.33 18.36
N LEU A 4 37.59 -48.09 18.92
CA LEU A 4 36.15 -47.83 18.80
C LEU A 4 35.71 -46.47 19.38
N PHE A 5 36.38 -45.99 20.43
CA PHE A 5 36.05 -44.72 21.07
C PHE A 5 36.47 -43.53 20.19
N LEU A 6 37.61 -43.64 19.50
CA LEU A 6 38.08 -42.61 18.56
C LEU A 6 37.17 -42.53 17.33
N ILE A 7 36.70 -43.67 16.83
CA ILE A 7 35.74 -43.73 15.71
C ILE A 7 34.41 -43.06 16.11
N PHE A 8 33.93 -43.30 17.33
CA PHE A 8 32.69 -42.71 17.82
C PHE A 8 32.79 -41.18 17.93
N VAL A 9 33.91 -40.67 18.45
CA VAL A 9 34.14 -39.21 18.53
C VAL A 9 34.25 -38.58 17.13
N TYR A 10 34.92 -39.24 16.19
CA TYR A 10 35.05 -38.74 14.82
C TYR A 10 33.71 -38.75 14.07
N ALA A 11 32.90 -39.79 14.26
CA ALA A 11 31.56 -39.88 13.68
C ALA A 11 30.63 -38.79 14.25
N ILE A 12 30.68 -38.55 15.56
CA ILE A 12 29.91 -37.46 16.18
C ILE A 12 30.39 -36.10 15.64
N ALA A 13 31.70 -35.87 15.51
CA ALA A 13 32.23 -34.63 14.93
C ALA A 13 31.76 -34.38 13.49
N LEU A 14 31.75 -35.43 12.64
CA LEU A 14 31.24 -35.35 11.26
C LEU A 14 29.72 -35.12 11.21
N LEU A 15 28.96 -35.67 12.17
CA LEU A 15 27.53 -35.40 12.31
C LEU A 15 27.26 -33.96 12.78
N TYR A 16 28.08 -33.41 13.69
CA TYR A 16 27.99 -32.00 14.09
C TYR A 16 28.34 -31.04 12.94
N GLN A 17 29.26 -31.42 12.07
CA GLN A 17 29.68 -30.59 10.93
C GLN A 17 28.63 -30.57 9.80
N SER A 18 27.86 -31.65 9.64
CA SER A 18 26.70 -31.70 8.74
C SER A 18 25.42 -31.07 9.33
N ALA A 19 25.31 -31.01 10.67
CA ALA A 19 24.19 -30.36 11.35
C ALA A 19 24.28 -28.83 11.42
N SER A 20 25.41 -28.21 11.04
CA SER A 20 25.60 -26.74 11.05
C SER A 20 25.22 -26.04 9.73
N LEU A 21 24.75 -26.75 8.71
CA LEU A 21 24.29 -26.18 7.44
C LEU A 21 22.80 -26.42 7.25
N GLY A 22 22.01 -25.87 8.16
CA GLY A 22 20.56 -25.99 8.14
C GLY A 22 19.85 -24.91 8.94
N GLY A 23 20.50 -23.77 9.16
CA GLY A 23 19.76 -22.55 9.47
C GLY A 23 19.11 -22.10 8.18
N THR A 24 17.85 -22.47 7.97
CA THR A 24 16.98 -21.70 7.09
C THR A 24 17.00 -20.27 7.66
N GLU A 25 17.80 -19.38 7.06
CA GLU A 25 17.41 -17.99 7.02
C GLU A 25 15.99 -18.02 6.45
N GLU A 26 14.99 -17.89 7.34
CA GLU A 26 13.74 -17.30 6.94
C GLU A 26 14.14 -16.00 6.26
N LYS A 27 14.11 -16.07 4.93
CA LYS A 27 14.28 -14.95 4.04
C LYS A 27 13.06 -14.08 4.30
N TYR A 28 13.08 -13.31 5.40
CA TYR A 28 12.29 -12.10 5.50
C TYR A 28 12.59 -11.39 4.20
N LEU A 29 11.62 -11.37 3.29
CA LEU A 29 11.69 -10.47 2.15
C LEU A 29 11.98 -9.12 2.81
N GLN A 30 13.20 -8.63 2.63
CA GLN A 30 13.59 -7.31 3.11
C GLN A 30 12.82 -6.35 2.22
N TYR A 31 11.53 -6.19 2.51
CA TYR A 31 10.62 -5.32 1.80
C TYR A 31 11.19 -3.92 2.01
N ASN A 32 11.84 -3.41 0.97
CA ASN A 32 12.38 -2.07 0.99
C ASN A 32 11.21 -1.09 1.16
N CYS A 33 11.17 -0.37 2.27
CA CYS A 33 10.15 0.62 2.56
C CYS A 33 10.72 2.04 2.38
N GLY A 34 9.84 3.05 2.29
CA GLY A 34 10.22 4.46 2.25
C GLY A 34 11.03 4.86 1.01
N GLN A 35 11.03 4.03 -0.02
CA GLN A 35 11.73 4.30 -1.27
C GLN A 35 10.88 5.15 -2.20
N ARG A 36 11.49 6.19 -2.75
CA ARG A 36 10.92 7.05 -3.78
C ARG A 36 12.02 7.71 -4.59
N PRO A 37 11.74 8.20 -5.81
CA PRO A 37 12.70 8.98 -6.58
C PRO A 37 13.19 10.21 -5.82
N LYS A 38 14.46 10.59 -6.04
CA LYS A 38 14.99 11.87 -5.54
C LYS A 38 14.44 13.01 -6.39
N VAL A 39 13.58 13.82 -5.80
CA VAL A 39 12.99 15.01 -6.44
C VAL A 39 13.75 16.26 -5.99
N LYS A 40 14.10 17.14 -6.93
CA LYS A 40 14.92 18.34 -6.65
C LYS A 40 14.14 19.45 -5.94
N GLU A 41 12.87 19.62 -6.27
CA GLU A 41 12.00 20.67 -5.72
C GLU A 41 10.71 20.03 -5.18
N ILE A 42 10.58 19.94 -3.86
CA ILE A 42 9.36 19.49 -3.19
C ILE A 42 8.95 20.60 -2.22
N SER A 43 7.74 21.12 -2.35
CA SER A 43 7.16 21.95 -1.29
C SER A 43 6.76 21.09 -0.09
N ALA A 44 7.09 21.55 1.12
CA ALA A 44 6.61 20.96 2.36
C ALA A 44 5.13 21.27 2.66
N ARG A 45 4.44 22.03 1.79
CA ARG A 45 3.05 22.45 1.95
C ARG A 45 2.13 21.78 0.95
N ILE A 46 0.88 21.55 1.37
CA ILE A 46 -0.22 21.16 0.48
C ILE A 46 -0.86 22.43 -0.12
N ILE A 47 -1.42 23.31 0.72
CA ILE A 47 -1.98 24.59 0.28
C ILE A 47 -0.83 25.53 -0.10
N ASN A 48 -0.92 26.11 -1.31
CA ASN A 48 0.15 26.90 -1.90
C ASN A 48 1.47 26.11 -2.01
N GLY A 49 1.34 24.80 -2.25
CA GLY A 49 2.42 23.85 -2.45
C GLY A 49 2.81 23.65 -3.91
N THR A 50 3.49 22.54 -4.16
CA THR A 50 3.79 22.03 -5.51
C THR A 50 3.02 20.75 -5.74
N GLU A 51 2.43 20.57 -6.91
CA GLU A 51 1.74 19.35 -7.28
C GLU A 51 2.68 18.12 -7.17
N ALA A 52 2.18 17.04 -6.60
CA ALA A 52 2.92 15.78 -6.51
C ALA A 52 2.73 14.98 -7.79
N LEU A 53 3.83 14.60 -8.44
CA LEU A 53 3.78 13.70 -9.59
C LEU A 53 3.48 12.25 -9.14
N PRO A 54 2.89 11.43 -10.02
CA PRO A 54 2.80 9.99 -9.81
C PRO A 54 4.16 9.42 -9.40
N ASN A 55 4.20 8.47 -8.47
CA ASN A 55 5.39 7.83 -7.84
C ASN A 55 6.19 8.65 -6.80
N HIS A 56 5.93 9.94 -6.60
CA HIS A 56 6.67 10.74 -5.60
C HIS A 56 6.36 10.33 -4.15
N TRP A 57 5.18 9.76 -3.91
CA TRP A 57 4.70 9.33 -2.59
C TRP A 57 3.90 8.03 -2.70
N PRO A 58 4.57 6.92 -3.05
CA PRO A 58 3.91 5.66 -3.47
C PRO A 58 3.17 4.92 -2.34
N TRP A 59 3.34 5.36 -1.09
CA TRP A 59 2.61 4.86 0.08
C TRP A 59 1.30 5.60 0.34
N MET A 60 1.03 6.71 -0.34
CA MET A 60 -0.20 7.47 -0.12
C MET A 60 -1.41 6.66 -0.54
N VAL A 61 -2.41 6.61 0.34
CA VAL A 61 -3.69 5.99 0.05
C VAL A 61 -4.84 6.94 0.32
N ALA A 62 -5.93 6.75 -0.41
CA ALA A 62 -7.17 7.49 -0.25
C ALA A 62 -8.27 6.55 0.27
N ILE A 63 -8.97 6.95 1.33
CA ILE A 63 -10.02 6.17 1.98
C ILE A 63 -11.37 6.76 1.57
N TYR A 64 -12.23 5.92 1.02
CA TYR A 64 -13.56 6.28 0.54
C TYR A 64 -14.64 5.55 1.34
N ASN A 65 -15.77 6.20 1.56
CA ASN A 65 -16.95 5.54 2.15
C ASN A 65 -17.86 4.91 1.08
N SER A 66 -18.95 4.28 1.53
CA SER A 66 -19.94 3.59 0.69
C SER A 66 -20.64 4.47 -0.35
N ASN A 67 -20.64 5.79 -0.14
CA ASN A 67 -21.17 6.78 -1.07
C ASN A 67 -20.12 7.27 -2.08
N ASP A 68 -18.94 6.62 -2.17
CA ASP A 68 -17.82 7.04 -3.02
C ASP A 68 -17.31 8.46 -2.70
N ASN A 69 -17.38 8.86 -1.43
CA ASN A 69 -16.82 10.12 -0.97
C ASN A 69 -15.44 9.87 -0.37
N LEU A 70 -14.43 10.64 -0.81
CA LEU A 70 -13.12 10.70 -0.17
C LEU A 70 -13.26 11.26 1.25
N VAL A 71 -12.99 10.44 2.26
CA VAL A 71 -13.15 10.81 3.68
C VAL A 71 -11.82 11.08 4.38
N CYS A 72 -10.77 10.33 4.04
CA CYS A 72 -9.48 10.41 4.70
C CYS A 72 -8.34 9.99 3.77
N GLY A 73 -7.10 10.29 4.20
CA GLY A 73 -5.90 9.67 3.67
C GLY A 73 -5.37 8.56 4.59
N GLY A 74 -4.31 7.90 4.16
CA GLY A 74 -3.54 6.97 4.98
C GLY A 74 -2.16 6.72 4.38
N SER A 75 -1.41 5.81 4.98
CA SER A 75 -0.14 5.33 4.44
C SER A 75 -0.08 3.81 4.42
N LEU A 76 0.25 3.23 3.28
CA LEU A 76 0.53 1.81 3.14
C LEU A 76 1.81 1.47 3.92
N ILE A 77 1.74 0.50 4.84
CA ILE A 77 2.87 0.09 5.67
C ILE A 77 3.40 -1.31 5.30
N ASN A 78 2.59 -2.13 4.63
CA ASN A 78 2.99 -3.35 3.92
C ASN A 78 1.90 -3.74 2.89
N GLU A 79 1.95 -4.95 2.31
CA GLU A 79 1.01 -5.41 1.26
C GLU A 79 -0.46 -5.50 1.72
N GLU A 80 -0.73 -5.48 3.03
CA GLU A 80 -2.06 -5.78 3.60
C GLU A 80 -2.57 -4.69 4.55
N TYR A 81 -1.70 -3.78 4.98
CA TYR A 81 -2.01 -2.87 6.07
C TYR A 81 -1.75 -1.41 5.70
N VAL A 82 -2.71 -0.57 6.06
CA VAL A 82 -2.64 0.88 5.97
C VAL A 82 -2.74 1.47 7.39
N VAL A 83 -1.88 2.43 7.70
CA VAL A 83 -2.03 3.25 8.90
C VAL A 83 -2.79 4.54 8.58
N THR A 84 -3.71 4.93 9.44
CA THR A 84 -4.52 6.15 9.34
C THR A 84 -4.95 6.60 10.74
N ALA A 85 -5.90 7.51 10.82
CA ALA A 85 -6.46 8.02 12.07
C ALA A 85 -7.74 7.26 12.47
N THR A 86 -7.99 7.11 13.77
CA THR A 86 -9.22 6.48 14.29
C THR A 86 -10.46 7.28 13.91
N HIS A 87 -10.37 8.62 13.94
CA HIS A 87 -11.50 9.50 13.64
C HIS A 87 -12.02 9.38 12.20
N CYS A 88 -11.26 8.76 11.29
CA CYS A 88 -11.67 8.54 9.90
C CYS A 88 -12.91 7.65 9.78
N PHE A 89 -13.12 6.74 10.74
CA PHE A 89 -14.18 5.74 10.65
C PHE A 89 -15.44 6.08 11.46
N ARG A 90 -15.39 7.05 12.40
CA ARG A 90 -16.57 7.55 13.17
C ARG A 90 -17.54 6.46 13.69
N ASN A 91 -17.03 5.31 14.13
CA ASN A 91 -17.80 4.13 14.58
C ASN A 91 -18.67 3.46 13.50
N GLN A 92 -18.40 3.71 12.22
CA GLN A 92 -19.02 3.00 11.10
C GLN A 92 -18.39 1.63 10.89
N ASP A 93 -19.11 0.74 10.21
CA ASP A 93 -18.62 -0.59 9.87
C ASP A 93 -17.43 -0.49 8.90
N ALA A 94 -16.39 -1.30 9.13
CA ALA A 94 -15.21 -1.34 8.29
C ALA A 94 -15.53 -1.63 6.82
N HIS A 95 -16.55 -2.45 6.55
CA HIS A 95 -16.99 -2.81 5.21
C HIS A 95 -17.70 -1.67 4.46
N GLU A 96 -18.02 -0.56 5.14
CA GLU A 96 -18.49 0.67 4.47
C GLU A 96 -17.35 1.44 3.79
N PHE A 97 -16.10 0.97 3.89
CA PHE A 97 -14.94 1.67 3.37
C PHE A 97 -14.16 0.89 2.31
N SER A 98 -13.54 1.65 1.42
CA SER A 98 -12.57 1.16 0.44
C SER A 98 -11.32 2.04 0.44
N VAL A 99 -10.19 1.43 0.08
CA VAL A 99 -8.88 2.08 -0.04
C VAL A 99 -8.48 2.12 -1.51
N ARG A 100 -7.99 3.28 -1.97
CA ARG A 100 -7.48 3.48 -3.33
C ARG A 100 -6.00 3.81 -3.29
N LEU A 101 -5.22 3.12 -4.14
CA LEU A 101 -3.77 3.21 -4.20
C LEU A 101 -3.29 3.42 -5.64
N GLY A 102 -2.07 3.94 -5.78
CA GLY A 102 -1.39 4.00 -7.08
C GLY A 102 -1.78 5.18 -7.97
N THR A 103 -2.47 6.19 -7.45
CA THR A 103 -2.90 7.36 -8.23
C THR A 103 -2.71 8.66 -7.46
N THR A 104 -2.49 9.77 -8.18
CA THR A 104 -2.49 11.14 -7.65
C THR A 104 -3.82 11.86 -7.88
N LEU A 105 -4.74 11.25 -8.63
CA LEU A 105 -6.04 11.82 -8.95
C LEU A 105 -7.09 11.33 -7.95
N LYS A 106 -8.07 12.19 -7.65
CA LYS A 106 -9.27 11.76 -6.94
C LYS A 106 -10.10 10.90 -7.89
N THR A 107 -10.19 9.61 -7.61
CA THR A 107 -10.91 8.66 -8.45
C THR A 107 -12.36 8.48 -8.01
N ASN A 108 -13.14 7.80 -8.83
CA ASN A 108 -14.49 7.29 -8.53
C ASN A 108 -14.53 5.76 -8.61
N VAL A 109 -15.64 5.14 -8.19
CA VAL A 109 -15.78 3.67 -8.17
C VAL A 109 -15.72 3.05 -9.56
N SER A 110 -16.14 3.75 -10.63
CA SER A 110 -16.06 3.21 -12.00
C SER A 110 -14.62 3.06 -12.51
N GLN A 111 -13.65 3.75 -11.90
CA GLN A 111 -12.23 3.56 -12.21
C GLN A 111 -11.61 2.39 -11.44
N CYS A 112 -12.36 1.77 -10.52
CA CYS A 112 -11.96 0.59 -9.78
C CYS A 112 -12.21 -0.72 -10.53
N ASP A 113 -12.64 -0.66 -11.79
CA ASP A 113 -12.84 -1.83 -12.64
C ASP A 113 -11.46 -2.47 -12.91
N THR A 114 -11.24 -3.63 -12.32
CA THR A 114 -10.04 -4.45 -12.53
C THR A 114 -9.80 -4.70 -14.03
N PRO A 115 -8.55 -4.90 -14.49
CA PRO A 115 -8.28 -5.70 -15.67
C PRO A 115 -8.61 -7.17 -15.38
N GLN A 116 -9.89 -7.47 -15.24
CA GLN A 116 -10.44 -8.78 -15.53
C GLN A 116 -11.54 -8.51 -16.58
N ASP A 117 -11.19 -8.81 -17.83
CA ASP A 117 -11.99 -8.60 -19.06
C ASP A 117 -12.12 -7.17 -19.61
N PHE A 118 -10.98 -6.63 -20.10
CA PHE A 118 -10.95 -5.51 -21.07
C PHE A 118 -11.63 -5.81 -22.43
N ASN A 119 -12.15 -7.01 -22.65
CA ASN A 119 -12.71 -7.43 -23.95
C ASN A 119 -14.21 -7.15 -24.16
N LYS A 120 -14.86 -6.27 -23.38
CA LYS A 120 -16.31 -6.09 -23.51
C LYS A 120 -16.86 -4.68 -23.72
N ARG A 121 -16.06 -3.62 -23.73
CA ARG A 121 -16.63 -2.27 -23.88
C ARG A 121 -15.81 -1.31 -24.73
N GLU A 122 -15.65 -1.65 -26.01
CA GLU A 122 -15.60 -0.62 -27.06
C GLU A 122 -16.42 -1.05 -28.28
N LYS A 123 -17.74 -1.02 -28.11
CA LYS A 123 -18.62 -0.67 -29.21
C LYS A 123 -19.82 0.03 -28.59
N THR A 124 -20.17 1.20 -29.14
CA THR A 124 -21.22 2.14 -28.70
C THR A 124 -20.63 3.17 -27.73
N THR A 125 -20.40 4.45 -28.07
CA THR A 125 -21.37 5.37 -28.68
C THR A 125 -20.76 6.72 -29.12
N ARG A 126 -20.98 7.07 -30.39
CA ARG A 126 -21.39 8.37 -31.00
C ARG A 126 -20.62 9.69 -30.74
N ASN A 127 -19.97 10.13 -31.83
CA ASN A 127 -19.90 11.47 -32.45
C ASN A 127 -20.66 12.63 -31.77
N ALA A 128 -19.92 13.67 -31.36
CA ALA A 128 -20.32 15.07 -31.48
C ALA A 128 -19.06 15.97 -31.51
N GLU A 129 -18.94 16.78 -32.55
CA GLU A 129 -17.87 17.75 -32.78
C GLU A 129 -18.07 19.03 -31.93
N ILE A 130 -16.99 19.67 -31.48
CA ILE A 130 -16.68 21.12 -31.53
C ILE A 130 -15.27 21.36 -30.93
N SER A 131 -14.38 21.98 -31.71
CA SER A 131 -13.04 22.50 -31.34
C SER A 131 -13.11 24.05 -31.21
N PRO A 132 -12.06 24.84 -30.80
CA PRO A 132 -10.66 24.47 -30.52
C PRO A 132 -9.92 25.14 -29.32
N LYS A 133 -8.86 24.45 -28.86
CA LYS A 133 -7.55 24.93 -28.35
C LYS A 133 -7.42 25.63 -26.97
N LEU A 134 -6.77 24.92 -26.05
CA LEU A 134 -5.57 25.43 -25.38
C LEU A 134 -4.55 24.30 -25.22
N ASP A 135 -3.42 24.46 -25.89
CA ASP A 135 -2.40 23.43 -26.07
C ASP A 135 -1.54 23.35 -24.80
N LYS A 136 -1.81 22.35 -23.96
CA LYS A 136 -0.78 21.70 -23.15
C LYS A 136 -0.97 20.21 -23.27
N GLU A 137 -0.07 19.62 -24.05
CA GLU A 137 0.23 18.22 -24.15
C GLU A 137 0.53 17.65 -22.76
N TYR A 138 -0.54 17.27 -22.05
CA TYR A 138 -0.49 16.29 -20.99
C TYR A 138 -0.72 14.98 -21.72
N ASN A 139 0.34 14.20 -21.93
CA ASN A 139 0.19 12.87 -22.51
C ASN A 139 -0.81 12.08 -21.65
N GLU A 140 -1.97 11.83 -22.25
CA GLU A 140 -3.02 10.92 -21.81
C GLU A 140 -2.52 9.47 -21.93
N ASP A 141 -1.34 9.17 -21.38
CA ASP A 141 -0.72 7.85 -21.57
C ASP A 141 0.40 7.58 -20.53
N THR A 142 -0.01 7.50 -19.28
CA THR A 142 0.25 6.30 -18.48
C THR A 142 -0.96 6.19 -17.59
N GLU A 143 -1.90 5.33 -17.98
CA GLU A 143 -3.04 4.97 -17.15
C GLU A 143 -2.47 4.42 -15.84
N THR A 144 -2.34 5.27 -14.81
CA THR A 144 -1.95 4.82 -13.48
C THR A 144 -3.10 3.93 -13.01
N GLN A 145 -2.94 2.62 -13.19
CA GLN A 145 -3.94 1.63 -12.83
C GLN A 145 -4.22 1.78 -11.33
N VAL A 146 -5.31 2.46 -10.99
CA VAL A 146 -5.74 2.62 -9.61
C VAL A 146 -6.17 1.26 -9.08
N ILE A 147 -5.64 0.89 -7.93
CA ILE A 147 -6.06 -0.32 -7.24
C ILE A 147 -7.05 0.10 -6.17
N CYS A 148 -8.25 -0.44 -6.24
CA CYS A 148 -9.26 -0.28 -5.21
C CYS A 148 -9.41 -1.57 -4.43
N VAL A 149 -9.32 -1.47 -3.11
CA VAL A 149 -9.38 -2.61 -2.21
C VAL A 149 -10.40 -2.35 -1.12
N GLU A 150 -11.32 -3.28 -0.91
CA GLU A 150 -12.24 -3.23 0.22
C GLU A 150 -11.50 -3.38 1.55
N VAL A 151 -12.06 -2.80 2.60
CA VAL A 151 -11.53 -2.96 3.96
C VAL A 151 -12.10 -4.23 4.59
N GLU A 152 -11.20 -5.08 5.11
CA GLU A 152 -11.57 -6.29 5.86
C GLU A 152 -11.88 -5.96 7.32
N SER A 153 -11.03 -5.18 7.97
CA SER A 153 -11.21 -4.77 9.36
C SER A 153 -10.41 -3.51 9.69
N VAL A 154 -10.82 -2.80 10.74
CA VAL A 154 -10.12 -1.65 11.30
C VAL A 154 -9.77 -1.95 12.76
N CYS A 155 -8.48 -1.90 13.08
CA CYS A 155 -7.98 -2.00 14.44
C CYS A 155 -7.64 -0.59 14.97
N ALA A 156 -8.31 -0.16 16.03
CA ALA A 156 -8.02 1.08 16.73
C ALA A 156 -7.85 0.81 18.23
N PRO A 157 -7.01 1.58 18.94
CA PRO A 157 -6.88 1.47 20.40
C PRO A 157 -8.22 1.69 21.10
N ILE A 158 -8.49 0.90 22.13
CA ILE A 158 -9.64 1.10 23.01
C ILE A 158 -9.51 2.48 23.67
N GLN A 159 -10.53 3.32 23.47
CA GLN A 159 -10.63 4.63 24.10
C GLN A 159 -11.44 4.47 25.40
N ASP A 160 -10.75 4.26 26.53
CA ASP A 160 -11.42 4.09 27.82
C ASP A 160 -12.07 5.38 28.34
N ASN A 161 -11.71 6.55 27.77
CA ASN A 161 -12.33 7.84 28.05
C ASN A 161 -12.54 8.60 26.73
N CYS A 162 -13.79 8.90 26.39
CA CYS A 162 -14.16 9.62 25.18
C CYS A 162 -13.74 11.10 25.27
N CYS A 163 -12.52 11.41 24.87
CA CYS A 163 -12.01 12.76 24.63
C CYS A 163 -11.08 12.68 23.41
N LEU A 164 -11.25 13.62 22.46
CA LEU A 164 -10.76 13.62 21.07
C LEU A 164 -9.25 13.38 20.82
N PHE A 165 -8.40 13.25 21.84
CA PHE A 165 -6.94 13.25 21.63
C PHE A 165 -6.15 12.51 22.69
N MET A 166 -6.04 11.17 22.62
CA MET A 166 -4.76 10.56 23.04
C MET A 166 -4.30 9.35 22.23
N LYS A 167 -5.15 8.73 21.39
CA LYS A 167 -4.72 7.64 20.50
C LYS A 167 -5.47 7.66 19.16
N ASP A 168 -5.22 8.66 18.34
CA ASP A 168 -5.87 8.81 17.03
C ASP A 168 -5.09 8.10 15.92
N ILE A 169 -4.92 6.79 16.09
CA ILE A 169 -4.22 5.92 15.16
C ILE A 169 -5.05 4.66 14.95
N ALA A 170 -5.23 4.28 13.69
CA ALA A 170 -5.90 3.05 13.32
C ALA A 170 -5.07 2.31 12.27
N VAL A 171 -5.13 0.99 12.32
CA VAL A 171 -4.56 0.10 11.31
C VAL A 171 -5.71 -0.55 10.56
N VAL A 172 -5.75 -0.33 9.26
CA VAL A 172 -6.73 -0.88 8.34
C VAL A 172 -6.14 -2.14 7.71
N LYS A 173 -6.85 -3.26 7.80
CA LYS A 173 -6.53 -4.47 7.06
C LYS A 173 -7.28 -4.49 5.73
N LEU A 174 -6.55 -4.63 4.64
CA LEU A 174 -7.08 -4.75 3.29
C LEU A 174 -7.63 -6.16 3.05
N LYS A 175 -8.75 -6.27 2.34
CA LYS A 175 -9.37 -7.58 2.00
C LYS A 175 -8.55 -8.40 1.02
N THR A 176 -7.76 -7.76 0.17
CA THR A 176 -6.82 -8.42 -0.74
C THR A 176 -5.45 -7.77 -0.64
N LYS A 177 -4.39 -8.58 -0.69
CA LYS A 177 -3.01 -8.06 -0.73
C LYS A 177 -2.81 -7.21 -1.98
N VAL A 178 -2.08 -6.11 -1.84
CA VAL A 178 -1.65 -5.31 -3.00
C VAL A 178 -0.28 -5.74 -3.46
N ASN A 179 -0.08 -5.75 -4.78
CA ASN A 179 1.23 -5.94 -5.38
C ASN A 179 1.96 -4.59 -5.42
N TYR A 180 3.25 -4.61 -5.11
CA TYR A 180 4.08 -3.40 -5.22
C TYR A 180 4.40 -3.06 -6.66
N THR A 181 4.35 -1.77 -6.96
CA THR A 181 4.65 -1.16 -8.26
C THR A 181 5.44 0.12 -8.04
N ASP A 182 5.89 0.80 -9.09
CA ASP A 182 6.54 2.11 -8.94
C ASP A 182 5.63 3.16 -8.26
N TYR A 183 4.32 2.93 -8.25
CA TYR A 183 3.29 3.82 -7.71
C TYR A 183 2.69 3.33 -6.38
N ILE A 184 2.98 2.09 -5.98
CA ILE A 184 2.47 1.45 -4.76
C ILE A 184 3.65 0.81 -4.03
N GLN A 185 4.10 1.45 -2.96
CA GLN A 185 5.21 0.98 -2.11
C GLN A 185 4.91 1.32 -0.65
N PRO A 186 5.41 0.55 0.32
CA PRO A 186 5.17 0.82 1.73
C PRO A 186 6.07 1.96 2.26
N ILE A 187 5.59 2.72 3.24
CA ILE A 187 6.43 3.62 4.03
C ILE A 187 7.11 2.85 5.18
N CYS A 188 8.30 3.29 5.59
CA CYS A 188 8.93 2.76 6.79
C CYS A 188 8.30 3.35 8.05
N LEU A 189 8.15 2.51 9.08
CA LEU A 189 7.85 2.97 10.42
C LEU A 189 9.17 3.32 11.15
N PRO A 190 9.17 4.39 11.98
CA PRO A 190 10.34 4.74 12.79
C PRO A 190 10.70 3.63 13.78
N LYS A 191 11.98 3.53 14.13
CA LYS A 191 12.42 2.67 15.23
C LYS A 191 12.13 3.36 16.56
N ASN A 192 11.76 2.56 17.57
CA ASN A 192 11.60 3.02 18.95
C ASN A 192 12.95 3.29 19.62
#